data_AF-A0A2X2J5I6-F1
#
_entry.id   AF-A0A2X2J5I6-F1
#
_cell.length_a   1.000
_cell.length_b   1.000
_cell.length_c   1.000
_cell.angle_alpha   90.00
_cell.angle_beta   90.00
_cell.angle_gamma   90.00
#
_symmetry.space_group_name_H-M   'P 1'
#
loop_
_entity.id
_entity.type
_entity.pdbx_description
1 polymer ?
#
loop_
_entity_poly.entity_id
_entity_poly.type
_entity_poly.pdbx_seq_one_letter_code
_entity_poly.pdbx_strand_id
1 'polypeptide(L)'
;MKTITKTCIIVGLFASLYSCVKEEKLNTKIENYDTFVPGTIDEWITKNLTDPYNIEVVYRYQRNMHDINKNIAPADESKVIPQMDVVINGFLDVYKKIGGVPFIKTYTPKQFALFGSGDYDVDGSVKGGTADGGRRITLYGVNNFDIANSNSVTGNLQVIHHEFTHILNQMRFIPAEFGKICAGDYYSNWTAQENDQAKARSLGFITPYSRKSIGEDFAEVLSHLIVAGQLYYDDFAYDSGKDAYPKFKQKEAIVRDYMMQNFNIDVTQLQIEFQRVMAEKYKSSRYSATTALSNDYVGSLDWDIRNTWGLENTISSKQRSLFMAILDELGGWTTKSMTFQFVSATKATLNIGFGDNSVTYTASYDFDIVKNTDNTFKIAKSATQGTGNNYGNGNIDWVLKDTKPLIDYLGSTSFSADWKQVDLSVNPSDYLQFMILKDTKDPNATFMGKVNLRKY
;
A
#
# COMPACT_ATOMS: atom_id res chain seq x y z
N MET A 1 43.08 -32.53 -47.31
CA MET A 1 42.38 -31.36 -46.73
C MET A 1 41.32 -30.75 -47.65
N LYS A 2 41.58 -30.47 -48.93
CA LYS A 2 40.59 -29.76 -49.80
C LYS A 2 39.26 -30.50 -50.07
N THR A 3 39.23 -31.85 -50.02
CA THR A 3 38.00 -32.63 -50.25
C THR A 3 37.09 -32.66 -49.01
N ILE A 4 37.67 -32.72 -47.81
CA ILE A 4 36.94 -32.69 -46.53
C ILE A 4 36.29 -31.31 -46.31
N THR A 5 36.99 -30.23 -46.68
CA THR A 5 36.43 -28.87 -46.60
C THR A 5 35.24 -28.68 -47.56
N LYS A 6 35.26 -29.29 -48.75
CA LYS A 6 34.12 -29.25 -49.69
C LYS A 6 32.91 -30.05 -49.18
N THR A 7 33.13 -31.19 -48.53
CA THR A 7 32.03 -31.99 -47.94
C THR A 7 31.41 -31.28 -46.73
N CYS A 8 32.20 -30.62 -45.88
CA CYS A 8 31.66 -29.85 -44.75
C CYS A 8 30.88 -28.60 -45.18
N ILE A 9 31.26 -27.94 -46.28
CA ILE A 9 30.53 -26.77 -46.83
C ILE A 9 29.19 -27.21 -47.45
N ILE A 10 29.12 -28.37 -48.12
CA ILE A 10 27.88 -28.88 -48.72
C ILE A 10 26.90 -29.36 -47.63
N VAL A 11 27.38 -30.01 -46.56
CA VAL A 11 26.53 -30.41 -45.43
C VAL A 11 26.03 -29.19 -44.63
N GLY A 12 26.86 -28.14 -44.51
CA GLY A 12 26.44 -26.86 -43.90
C GLY A 12 25.39 -26.08 -44.70
N LEU A 13 25.42 -26.18 -46.05
CA LEU A 13 24.45 -25.52 -46.93
C LEU A 13 23.08 -26.26 -47.00
N PHE A 14 23.04 -27.56 -46.72
CA PHE A 14 21.79 -28.32 -46.63
C PHE A 14 21.12 -28.22 -45.24
N ALA A 15 21.91 -27.97 -44.17
CA ALA A 15 21.36 -27.75 -42.83
C ALA A 15 20.67 -26.39 -42.67
N SER A 16 21.04 -25.37 -43.46
CA SER A 16 20.39 -24.06 -43.45
C SER A 16 19.03 -24.01 -44.16
N LEU A 17 18.67 -25.04 -44.93
CA LEU A 17 17.36 -25.16 -45.59
C LEU A 17 16.27 -25.78 -44.69
N TYR A 18 16.63 -26.30 -43.51
CA TYR A 18 15.69 -26.87 -42.53
C TYR A 18 15.42 -25.98 -41.30
N SER A 19 16.04 -24.79 -41.22
CA SER A 19 15.80 -23.83 -40.11
C SER A 19 14.60 -22.91 -40.33
N CYS A 20 13.87 -23.06 -41.42
CA CYS A 20 12.57 -22.43 -41.59
C CYS A 20 11.52 -23.37 -41.01
N VAL A 21 11.36 -23.36 -39.68
CA VAL A 21 10.09 -23.81 -39.08
C VAL A 21 9.04 -22.88 -39.67
N LYS A 22 8.19 -23.41 -40.56
CA LYS A 22 6.99 -22.68 -40.97
C LYS A 22 6.28 -22.31 -39.68
N GLU A 23 6.15 -21.01 -39.42
CA GLU A 23 5.16 -20.54 -38.46
C GLU A 23 3.86 -21.26 -38.80
N GLU A 24 3.26 -21.92 -37.81
CA GLU A 24 1.93 -22.48 -37.99
C GLU A 24 1.08 -21.35 -38.54
N LYS A 25 0.48 -21.57 -39.73
CA LYS A 25 -0.47 -20.60 -40.27
C LYS A 25 -1.46 -20.33 -39.15
N LEU A 26 -1.58 -19.07 -38.76
CA LEU A 26 -2.58 -18.60 -37.81
C LEU A 26 -3.94 -19.04 -38.34
N ASN A 27 -4.42 -20.20 -37.88
CA ASN A 27 -5.66 -20.80 -38.34
C ASN A 27 -6.81 -20.22 -37.49
N THR A 28 -6.81 -18.90 -37.37
CA THR A 28 -7.84 -18.14 -36.70
C THR A 28 -8.77 -17.62 -37.77
N LYS A 29 -10.02 -18.06 -37.68
CA LYS A 29 -11.10 -17.49 -38.46
C LYS A 29 -11.25 -16.04 -37.99
N ILE A 30 -10.94 -15.07 -38.86
CA ILE A 30 -11.28 -13.67 -38.60
C ILE A 30 -12.80 -13.59 -38.77
N GLU A 31 -13.53 -13.80 -37.67
CA GLU A 31 -14.97 -13.60 -37.66
C GLU A 31 -15.26 -12.10 -37.74
N ASN A 32 -16.28 -11.75 -38.51
CA ASN A 32 -16.68 -10.36 -38.67
C ASN A 32 -17.31 -9.88 -37.35
N TYR A 33 -16.61 -9.02 -36.60
CA TYR A 33 -17.00 -8.56 -35.26
C TYR A 33 -18.14 -7.53 -35.27
N ASP A 34 -18.63 -7.08 -36.44
CA ASP A 34 -19.70 -6.08 -36.53
C ASP A 34 -21.08 -6.60 -36.10
N THR A 35 -21.26 -7.93 -36.06
CA THR A 35 -22.47 -8.57 -35.52
C THR A 35 -22.07 -9.75 -34.63
N PHE A 36 -22.28 -9.61 -33.32
CA PHE A 36 -22.08 -10.69 -32.37
C PHE A 36 -23.42 -11.09 -31.74
N VAL A 37 -23.56 -12.37 -31.39
CA VAL A 37 -24.68 -12.86 -30.58
C VAL A 37 -24.28 -12.70 -29.11
N PRO A 38 -25.08 -12.01 -28.28
CA PRO A 38 -24.81 -11.91 -26.85
C PRO A 38 -24.63 -13.29 -26.21
N GLY A 39 -23.57 -13.44 -25.43
CA GLY A 39 -23.24 -14.65 -24.69
C GLY A 39 -23.28 -14.44 -23.18
N THR A 40 -22.78 -15.44 -22.44
CA THR A 40 -22.78 -15.45 -20.97
C THR A 40 -22.00 -14.28 -20.36
N ILE A 41 -20.92 -13.84 -21.02
CA ILE A 41 -20.13 -12.67 -20.59
C ILE A 41 -20.97 -11.38 -20.72
N ASP A 42 -21.71 -11.21 -21.82
CA ASP A 42 -22.55 -10.02 -22.04
C ASP A 42 -23.73 -9.98 -21.06
N GLU A 43 -24.37 -11.12 -20.79
CA GLU A 43 -25.42 -11.24 -19.78
C GLU A 43 -24.90 -10.88 -18.39
N TRP A 44 -23.69 -11.36 -18.04
CA TRP A 44 -23.05 -11.03 -16.77
C TRP A 44 -22.71 -9.54 -16.67
N ILE A 45 -22.13 -8.94 -17.72
CA ILE A 45 -21.83 -7.50 -17.77
C ILE A 45 -23.12 -6.69 -17.63
N THR A 46 -24.16 -7.05 -18.38
CA THR A 46 -25.45 -6.35 -18.35
C THR A 46 -26.01 -6.30 -16.93
N LYS A 47 -26.10 -7.48 -16.30
CA LYS A 47 -26.65 -7.63 -14.95
C LYS A 47 -25.84 -6.91 -13.87
N ASN A 48 -24.50 -6.97 -13.94
CA ASN A 48 -23.64 -6.55 -12.83
C ASN A 48 -23.04 -5.15 -13.00
N LEU A 49 -23.05 -4.60 -14.21
CA LEU A 49 -22.42 -3.32 -14.54
C LEU A 49 -23.35 -2.37 -15.29
N THR A 50 -23.94 -2.82 -16.40
CA THR A 50 -24.75 -1.95 -17.25
C THR A 50 -26.04 -1.53 -16.56
N ASP A 51 -26.87 -2.47 -16.11
CA ASP A 51 -28.12 -2.18 -15.41
C ASP A 51 -27.93 -1.39 -14.10
N PRO A 52 -26.99 -1.75 -13.21
CA PRO A 52 -26.84 -1.03 -11.95
C PRO A 52 -26.15 0.33 -12.09
N TYR A 53 -25.17 0.47 -12.99
CA TYR A 53 -24.24 1.63 -12.99
C TYR A 53 -24.19 2.38 -14.33
N ASN A 54 -24.86 1.89 -15.38
CA ASN A 54 -24.76 2.39 -16.75
C ASN A 54 -23.32 2.37 -17.27
N ILE A 55 -22.65 1.23 -17.05
CA ILE A 55 -21.28 0.97 -17.48
C ILE A 55 -21.29 -0.02 -18.65
N GLU A 56 -20.68 0.38 -19.75
CA GLU A 56 -20.36 -0.48 -20.88
C GLU A 56 -18.98 -1.12 -20.67
N VAL A 57 -18.84 -2.40 -21.02
CA VAL A 57 -17.53 -3.07 -21.05
C VAL A 57 -17.26 -3.55 -22.46
N VAL A 58 -16.27 -2.95 -23.10
CA VAL A 58 -15.80 -3.34 -24.43
C VAL A 58 -14.60 -4.26 -24.26
N TYR A 59 -14.84 -5.56 -24.40
CA TYR A 59 -13.81 -6.59 -24.28
C TYR A 59 -13.49 -7.29 -25.61
N ARG A 60 -14.44 -7.26 -26.56
CA ARG A 60 -14.18 -7.69 -27.93
C ARG A 60 -13.28 -6.65 -28.60
N TYR A 61 -12.27 -7.13 -29.31
CA TYR A 61 -11.23 -6.27 -29.85
C TYR A 61 -11.78 -5.27 -30.87
N GLN A 62 -11.53 -3.99 -30.64
CA GLN A 62 -11.89 -2.90 -31.53
C GLN A 62 -10.66 -2.06 -31.87
N ARG A 63 -10.25 -2.07 -33.15
CA ARG A 63 -9.01 -1.40 -33.59
C ARG A 63 -9.03 0.12 -33.41
N ASN A 64 -10.22 0.72 -33.49
CA ASN A 64 -10.42 2.17 -33.34
C ASN A 64 -10.39 2.65 -31.88
N MET A 65 -10.26 1.75 -30.90
CA MET A 65 -10.26 2.09 -29.47
C MET A 65 -8.87 2.25 -28.87
N HIS A 66 -7.82 2.12 -29.68
CA HIS A 66 -6.45 2.38 -29.27
C HIS A 66 -5.65 3.02 -30.41
N ASP A 67 -4.46 3.52 -30.11
CA ASP A 67 -3.60 4.14 -31.12
C ASP A 67 -3.28 3.14 -32.25
N ILE A 68 -3.52 3.58 -33.48
CA ILE A 68 -3.32 2.79 -34.70
C ILE A 68 -1.84 2.40 -34.93
N ASN A 69 -0.90 3.08 -34.28
CA ASN A 69 0.52 2.76 -34.37
C ASN A 69 0.97 1.73 -33.33
N LYS A 70 0.04 1.27 -32.47
CA LYS A 70 0.33 0.30 -31.40
C LYS A 70 -0.08 -1.11 -31.79
N ASN A 71 0.73 -2.07 -31.36
CA ASN A 71 0.46 -3.49 -31.47
C ASN A 71 -0.15 -3.98 -30.16
N ILE A 72 -1.48 -4.04 -30.12
CA ILE A 72 -2.25 -4.40 -28.93
C ILE A 72 -3.01 -5.69 -29.20
N ALA A 73 -2.84 -6.67 -28.32
CA ALA A 73 -3.51 -7.96 -28.41
C ALA A 73 -4.95 -7.90 -27.88
N PRO A 74 -5.88 -8.72 -28.42
CA PRO A 74 -7.21 -8.89 -27.86
C PRO A 74 -7.16 -9.40 -26.42
N ALA A 75 -8.14 -9.01 -25.61
CA ALA A 75 -8.32 -9.57 -24.27
C ALA A 75 -8.76 -11.05 -24.37
N ASP A 76 -8.20 -11.89 -23.50
CA ASP A 76 -8.67 -13.25 -23.26
C ASP A 76 -10.03 -13.17 -22.58
N GLU A 77 -11.07 -13.69 -23.26
CA GLU A 77 -12.44 -13.65 -22.76
C GLU A 77 -12.59 -14.30 -21.38
N SER A 78 -11.77 -15.32 -21.06
CA SER A 78 -11.79 -15.99 -19.75
C SER A 78 -11.36 -15.07 -18.60
N LYS A 79 -10.65 -13.97 -18.92
CA LYS A 79 -10.17 -12.97 -17.96
C LYS A 79 -11.14 -11.81 -17.75
N VAL A 80 -12.13 -11.64 -18.63
CA VAL A 80 -13.06 -10.49 -18.60
C VAL A 80 -13.88 -10.44 -17.33
N ILE A 81 -14.58 -11.52 -16.99
CA ILE A 81 -15.38 -11.57 -15.76
C ILE A 81 -14.50 -11.41 -14.50
N PRO A 82 -13.37 -12.15 -14.34
CA PRO A 82 -12.47 -11.93 -13.21
C PRO A 82 -11.97 -10.48 -13.07
N GLN A 83 -11.55 -9.85 -14.17
CA GLN A 83 -11.10 -8.46 -14.18
C GLN A 83 -12.21 -7.50 -13.75
N MET A 84 -13.42 -7.69 -14.28
CA MET A 84 -14.53 -6.82 -13.97
C MET A 84 -15.16 -7.08 -12.59
N ASP A 85 -15.08 -8.31 -12.06
CA ASP A 85 -15.43 -8.58 -10.66
C ASP A 85 -14.49 -7.80 -9.72
N VAL A 86 -13.20 -7.70 -10.05
CA VAL A 86 -12.27 -6.85 -9.29
C VAL A 86 -12.68 -5.38 -9.32
N VAL A 87 -13.08 -4.85 -10.49
CA VAL A 87 -13.61 -3.47 -10.61
C VAL A 87 -14.85 -3.28 -9.73
N ILE A 88 -15.77 -4.25 -9.70
CA ILE A 88 -16.96 -4.16 -8.85
C ILE A 88 -16.56 -4.09 -7.38
N ASN A 89 -15.76 -5.04 -6.91
CA ASN A 89 -15.53 -5.22 -5.48
C ASN A 89 -14.49 -4.26 -4.90
N GLY A 90 -13.40 -4.02 -5.64
CA GLY A 90 -12.28 -3.18 -5.18
C GLY A 90 -12.47 -1.69 -5.51
N PHE A 91 -13.39 -1.35 -6.41
CA PHE A 91 -13.64 0.03 -6.82
C PHE A 91 -15.11 0.43 -6.62
N LEU A 92 -16.06 -0.12 -7.38
CA LEU A 92 -17.45 0.38 -7.37
C LEU A 92 -18.12 0.25 -6.00
N ASP A 93 -18.03 -0.92 -5.37
CA ASP A 93 -18.67 -1.18 -4.09
C ASP A 93 -17.99 -0.44 -2.93
N VAL A 94 -16.67 -0.28 -2.99
CA VAL A 94 -15.90 0.53 -2.02
C VAL A 94 -16.38 1.97 -2.03
N TYR A 95 -16.42 2.62 -3.20
CA TYR A 95 -16.92 4.00 -3.30
C TYR A 95 -18.43 4.11 -3.05
N LYS A 96 -19.23 3.11 -3.45
CA LYS A 96 -20.67 3.08 -3.16
C LYS A 96 -20.95 3.02 -1.66
N LYS A 97 -20.14 2.28 -0.89
CA LYS A 97 -20.29 2.20 0.56
C LYS A 97 -19.97 3.53 1.24
N ILE A 98 -18.92 4.23 0.80
CA ILE A 98 -18.45 5.45 1.44
C ILE A 98 -19.16 6.70 0.92
N GLY A 99 -19.25 6.88 -0.40
CA GLY A 99 -19.88 8.04 -1.04
C GLY A 99 -21.37 7.85 -1.35
N GLY A 100 -21.91 6.63 -1.18
CA GLY A 100 -23.30 6.31 -1.48
C GLY A 100 -23.57 6.01 -2.96
N VAL A 101 -24.78 5.51 -3.23
CA VAL A 101 -25.26 5.21 -4.59
C VAL A 101 -25.25 6.43 -5.52
N PRO A 102 -25.65 7.64 -5.09
CA PRO A 102 -25.61 8.81 -5.96
C PRO A 102 -24.19 9.12 -6.44
N PHE A 103 -23.19 9.09 -5.55
CA PHE A 103 -21.80 9.36 -5.90
C PHE A 103 -21.32 8.42 -7.01
N ILE A 104 -21.43 7.10 -6.80
CA ILE A 104 -20.86 6.14 -7.75
C ILE A 104 -21.58 6.20 -9.11
N LYS A 105 -22.91 6.36 -9.13
CA LYS A 105 -23.65 6.48 -10.39
C LYS A 105 -23.35 7.78 -11.15
N THR A 106 -23.05 8.86 -10.45
CA THR A 106 -22.69 10.14 -11.06
C THR A 106 -21.29 10.12 -11.65
N TYR A 107 -20.29 9.67 -10.88
CA TYR A 107 -18.88 9.89 -11.24
C TYR A 107 -18.18 8.71 -11.90
N THR A 108 -18.68 7.48 -11.74
CA THR A 108 -18.04 6.30 -12.36
C THR A 108 -17.89 6.47 -13.88
N PRO A 109 -16.77 6.02 -14.49
CA PRO A 109 -16.66 5.94 -15.94
C PRO A 109 -17.85 5.19 -16.53
N LYS A 110 -18.27 5.59 -17.73
CA LYS A 110 -19.37 4.95 -18.45
C LYS A 110 -18.91 3.83 -19.37
N GLN A 111 -17.60 3.68 -19.56
CA GLN A 111 -17.04 2.63 -20.38
C GLN A 111 -15.72 2.12 -19.78
N PHE A 112 -15.55 0.80 -19.78
CA PHE A 112 -14.26 0.15 -19.65
C PHE A 112 -13.90 -0.51 -20.98
N ALA A 113 -12.69 -0.24 -21.50
CA ALA A 113 -12.15 -0.94 -22.66
C ALA A 113 -11.03 -1.88 -22.21
N LEU A 114 -11.09 -3.15 -22.59
CA LEU A 114 -10.16 -4.19 -22.13
C LEU A 114 -9.26 -4.66 -23.26
N PHE A 115 -7.95 -4.65 -23.02
CA PHE A 115 -6.95 -5.15 -23.96
C PHE A 115 -6.01 -6.16 -23.31
N GLY A 116 -5.63 -7.17 -24.07
CA GLY A 116 -4.90 -8.31 -23.55
C GLY A 116 -3.42 -8.04 -23.25
N SER A 117 -2.77 -7.21 -24.07
CA SER A 117 -1.38 -6.81 -23.89
C SER A 117 -1.25 -5.39 -23.32
N GLY A 118 -0.07 -5.05 -22.81
CA GLY A 118 0.30 -3.67 -22.48
C GLY A 118 0.30 -2.75 -23.71
N ASP A 119 0.12 -1.45 -23.50
CA ASP A 119 0.49 -0.43 -24.48
C ASP A 119 1.95 -0.03 -24.25
N TYR A 120 2.84 -0.50 -25.13
CA TYR A 120 4.29 -0.28 -25.05
C TYR A 120 4.68 0.95 -25.87
N ASP A 121 5.38 1.89 -25.24
CA ASP A 121 6.04 3.01 -25.91
C ASP A 121 7.41 2.59 -26.49
N VAL A 122 7.95 3.40 -27.40
CA VAL A 122 9.21 3.09 -28.12
C VAL A 122 10.40 3.00 -27.16
N ASP A 123 10.32 3.69 -26.03
CA ASP A 123 11.31 3.65 -24.95
C ASP A 123 11.15 2.42 -24.02
N GLY A 124 10.17 1.55 -24.30
CA GLY A 124 9.89 0.34 -23.52
C GLY A 124 8.99 0.57 -22.29
N SER A 125 8.56 1.80 -22.02
CA SER A 125 7.58 2.07 -20.96
C SER A 125 6.21 1.48 -21.33
N VAL A 126 5.44 1.09 -20.30
CA VAL A 126 4.16 0.39 -20.46
C VAL A 126 3.07 1.15 -19.74
N LYS A 127 1.95 1.43 -20.43
CA LYS A 127 0.75 1.97 -19.81
C LYS A 127 -0.13 0.83 -19.31
N GLY A 128 -0.45 0.84 -18.02
CA GLY A 128 -1.39 -0.10 -17.40
C GLY A 128 -2.85 0.29 -17.63
N GLY A 129 -3.11 1.57 -17.87
CA GLY A 129 -4.43 2.09 -18.23
C GLY A 129 -4.37 3.56 -18.66
N THR A 130 -5.51 4.08 -19.10
CA THR A 130 -5.69 5.48 -19.51
C THR A 130 -7.15 5.91 -19.32
N ALA A 131 -7.40 7.13 -18.87
CA ALA A 131 -8.71 7.78 -18.91
C ALA A 131 -8.87 8.70 -20.12
N ASP A 132 -10.04 8.65 -20.77
CA ASP A 132 -10.39 9.53 -21.87
C ASP A 132 -11.72 10.26 -21.60
N GLY A 133 -11.66 11.59 -21.64
CA GLY A 133 -12.83 12.49 -21.60
C GLY A 133 -13.79 12.30 -20.42
N GLY A 134 -13.31 11.77 -19.29
CA GLY A 134 -14.12 11.56 -18.10
C GLY A 134 -15.08 10.37 -18.20
N ARG A 135 -15.02 9.64 -19.32
CA ARG A 135 -16.06 8.69 -19.71
C ARG A 135 -15.54 7.27 -19.86
N ARG A 136 -14.29 7.10 -20.30
CA ARG A 136 -13.69 5.78 -20.55
C ARG A 136 -12.44 5.58 -19.70
N ILE A 137 -12.31 4.40 -19.10
CA ILE A 137 -11.04 3.85 -18.63
C ILE A 137 -10.65 2.69 -19.55
N THR A 138 -9.45 2.72 -20.09
CA THR A 138 -8.86 1.59 -20.81
C THR A 138 -7.95 0.83 -19.87
N LEU A 139 -8.08 -0.49 -19.80
CA LEU A 139 -7.22 -1.39 -19.03
C LEU A 139 -6.42 -2.26 -19.99
N TYR A 140 -5.09 -2.19 -19.88
CA TYR A 140 -4.16 -2.97 -20.69
C TYR A 140 -3.58 -4.14 -19.89
N GLY A 141 -3.06 -5.15 -20.59
CA GLY A 141 -2.39 -6.29 -19.97
C GLY A 141 -3.31 -7.29 -19.27
N VAL A 142 -4.61 -7.32 -19.62
CA VAL A 142 -5.63 -8.17 -18.96
C VAL A 142 -5.28 -9.66 -19.04
N ASN A 143 -4.53 -10.11 -20.05
CA ASN A 143 -4.17 -11.53 -20.18
C ASN A 143 -3.17 -11.97 -19.10
N ASN A 144 -2.40 -11.03 -18.55
CA ASN A 144 -1.45 -11.28 -17.46
C ASN A 144 -2.08 -11.05 -16.07
N PHE A 145 -3.38 -10.72 -16.01
CA PHE A 145 -4.09 -10.52 -14.75
C PHE A 145 -4.30 -11.85 -14.02
N ASP A 146 -3.94 -11.85 -12.74
CA ASP A 146 -4.09 -13.01 -11.85
C ASP A 146 -4.82 -12.62 -10.57
N ILE A 147 -6.12 -12.95 -10.52
CA ILE A 147 -6.98 -12.69 -9.36
C ILE A 147 -6.55 -13.44 -8.10
N ALA A 148 -5.84 -14.56 -8.23
CA ALA A 148 -5.33 -15.32 -7.07
C ALA A 148 -4.11 -14.63 -6.43
N ASN A 149 -3.45 -13.74 -7.17
CA ASN A 149 -2.32 -12.95 -6.67
C ASN A 149 -2.80 -11.56 -6.22
N SER A 150 -2.87 -11.36 -4.91
CA SER A 150 -3.29 -10.08 -4.33
C SER A 150 -2.45 -8.87 -4.78
N ASN A 151 -1.19 -9.05 -5.15
CA ASN A 151 -0.36 -7.98 -5.71
C ASN A 151 -0.77 -7.61 -7.14
N SER A 152 -1.19 -8.59 -7.95
CA SER A 152 -1.74 -8.34 -9.29
C SER A 152 -3.05 -7.54 -9.19
N VAL A 153 -3.93 -7.93 -8.26
CA VAL A 153 -5.18 -7.20 -7.95
C VAL A 153 -4.88 -5.78 -7.45
N THR A 154 -3.92 -5.62 -6.54
CA THR A 154 -3.54 -4.30 -5.99
C THR A 154 -3.01 -3.37 -7.10
N GLY A 155 -2.12 -3.86 -7.97
CA GLY A 155 -1.56 -3.06 -9.06
C GLY A 155 -2.62 -2.67 -10.09
N ASN A 156 -3.57 -3.56 -10.39
CA ASN A 156 -4.71 -3.26 -11.25
C ASN A 156 -5.61 -2.16 -10.65
N LEU A 157 -5.93 -2.27 -9.36
CA LEU A 157 -6.75 -1.27 -8.67
C LEU A 157 -6.01 0.08 -8.53
N GLN A 158 -4.69 0.10 -8.32
CA GLN A 158 -3.89 1.34 -8.33
C GLN A 158 -4.14 2.16 -9.60
N VAL A 159 -4.11 1.52 -10.76
CA VAL A 159 -4.39 2.16 -12.05
C VAL A 159 -5.83 2.65 -12.11
N ILE A 160 -6.81 1.82 -11.74
CA ILE A 160 -8.23 2.22 -11.76
C ILE A 160 -8.50 3.43 -10.86
N HIS A 161 -7.95 3.45 -9.64
CA HIS A 161 -8.10 4.58 -8.71
C HIS A 161 -7.38 5.84 -9.21
N HIS A 162 -6.21 5.69 -9.85
CA HIS A 162 -5.49 6.79 -10.50
C HIS A 162 -6.37 7.41 -11.61
N GLU A 163 -6.84 6.59 -12.54
CA GLU A 163 -7.66 7.06 -13.66
C GLU A 163 -9.00 7.64 -13.21
N PHE A 164 -9.62 7.05 -12.18
CA PHE A 164 -10.83 7.62 -11.59
C PHE A 164 -10.59 9.00 -10.97
N THR A 165 -9.41 9.23 -10.39
CA THR A 165 -9.04 10.55 -9.86
C THR A 165 -9.00 11.60 -10.97
N HIS A 166 -8.49 11.27 -12.15
CA HIS A 166 -8.55 12.16 -13.32
C HIS A 166 -9.98 12.52 -13.70
N ILE A 167 -10.91 11.56 -13.67
CA ILE A 167 -12.34 11.80 -13.91
C ILE A 167 -12.90 12.79 -12.88
N LEU A 168 -12.60 12.60 -11.59
CA LEU A 168 -13.03 13.54 -10.54
C LEU A 168 -12.46 14.94 -10.77
N ASN A 169 -11.18 15.04 -11.16
CA ASN A 169 -10.49 16.30 -11.42
C ASN A 169 -11.02 17.06 -12.65
N GLN A 170 -11.58 16.35 -13.63
CA GLN A 170 -12.30 16.95 -14.76
C GLN A 170 -13.66 17.53 -14.35
N MET A 171 -14.31 16.93 -13.33
CA MET A 171 -15.60 17.40 -12.82
C MET A 171 -15.45 18.51 -11.77
N ARG A 172 -14.35 18.51 -11.02
CA ARG A 172 -14.01 19.49 -9.98
C ARG A 172 -12.53 19.78 -10.04
N PHE A 173 -12.17 21.03 -10.34
CA PHE A 173 -10.78 21.43 -10.51
C PHE A 173 -9.92 21.14 -9.28
N ILE A 174 -8.68 20.70 -9.53
CA ILE A 174 -7.64 20.55 -8.51
C ILE A 174 -7.41 21.92 -7.85
N PRO A 175 -7.34 22.01 -6.51
CA PRO A 175 -7.02 23.26 -5.83
C PRO A 175 -5.67 23.82 -6.29
N ALA A 176 -5.64 25.11 -6.65
CA ALA A 176 -4.43 25.75 -7.19
C ALA A 176 -3.21 25.67 -6.25
N GLU A 177 -3.45 25.64 -4.93
CA GLU A 177 -2.39 25.50 -3.92
C GLU A 177 -1.64 24.17 -4.03
N PHE A 178 -2.26 23.10 -4.54
CA PHE A 178 -1.58 21.82 -4.73
C PHE A 178 -0.39 21.95 -5.68
N GLY A 179 -0.59 22.60 -6.82
CA GLY A 179 0.46 22.81 -7.83
C GLY A 179 1.60 23.72 -7.35
N LYS A 180 1.39 24.50 -6.27
CA LYS A 180 2.43 25.37 -5.70
C LYS A 180 3.43 24.61 -4.83
N ILE A 181 3.07 23.44 -4.29
CA ILE A 181 3.90 22.67 -3.35
C ILE A 181 5.22 22.25 -3.99
N CYS A 182 5.17 21.82 -5.25
CA CYS A 182 6.33 21.38 -6.04
C CYS A 182 6.55 22.26 -7.27
N ALA A 183 6.18 23.55 -7.18
CA ALA A 183 6.39 24.49 -8.28
C ALA A 183 7.87 24.56 -8.68
N GLY A 184 8.14 24.42 -9.98
CA GLY A 184 9.51 24.38 -10.53
C GLY A 184 10.13 22.98 -10.61
N ASP A 185 9.57 21.98 -9.90
CA ASP A 185 10.13 20.61 -9.88
C ASP A 185 9.40 19.63 -10.83
N TYR A 186 8.27 20.05 -11.42
CA TYR A 186 7.57 19.29 -12.46
C TYR A 186 8.44 19.10 -13.71
N TYR A 187 8.42 17.89 -14.24
CA TYR A 187 9.25 17.46 -15.37
C TYR A 187 8.46 16.52 -16.27
N SER A 188 8.16 16.98 -17.49
CA SER A 188 7.28 16.27 -18.43
C SER A 188 7.88 14.95 -18.93
N ASN A 189 9.21 14.87 -19.05
CA ASN A 189 9.89 13.65 -19.46
C ASN A 189 10.06 12.70 -18.27
N TRP A 190 8.99 12.00 -17.93
CA TRP A 190 8.95 11.18 -16.72
C TRP A 190 9.80 9.90 -16.82
N THR A 191 10.10 9.41 -18.03
CA THR A 191 10.94 8.22 -18.28
C THR A 191 12.43 8.52 -18.36
N ALA A 192 12.83 9.79 -18.22
CA ALA A 192 14.23 10.17 -18.27
C ALA A 192 15.04 9.51 -17.14
N GLN A 193 16.27 9.11 -17.43
CA GLN A 193 17.12 8.39 -16.48
C GLN A 193 17.41 9.20 -15.21
N GLU A 194 17.54 10.52 -15.32
CA GLU A 194 17.72 11.45 -14.20
C GLU A 194 16.46 11.62 -13.34
N ASN A 195 15.30 11.16 -13.80
CA ASN A 195 14.03 11.17 -13.07
C ASN A 195 13.78 9.82 -12.39
N ASP A 196 14.76 9.31 -11.65
CA ASP A 196 14.58 8.09 -10.87
C ASP A 196 13.70 8.30 -9.63
N GLN A 197 13.32 7.20 -8.98
CA GLN A 197 12.49 7.22 -7.78
C GLN A 197 13.12 8.03 -6.65
N ALA A 198 14.44 7.98 -6.47
CA ALA A 198 15.12 8.70 -5.39
C ALA A 198 15.06 10.21 -5.63
N LYS A 199 15.26 10.66 -6.87
CA LYS A 199 15.16 12.06 -7.26
C LYS A 199 13.72 12.56 -7.10
N ALA A 200 12.74 11.85 -7.64
CA ALA A 200 11.33 12.23 -7.53
C ALA A 200 10.90 12.35 -6.06
N ARG A 201 11.26 11.36 -5.25
CA ARG A 201 11.03 11.34 -3.81
C ARG A 201 11.59 12.55 -3.10
N SER A 202 12.87 12.88 -3.32
CA SER A 202 13.54 14.03 -2.68
C SER A 202 12.89 15.38 -3.00
N LEU A 203 12.12 15.46 -4.10
CA LEU A 203 11.42 16.66 -4.54
C LEU A 203 9.96 16.72 -4.06
N GLY A 204 9.47 15.70 -3.36
CA GLY A 204 8.10 15.63 -2.84
C GLY A 204 7.12 14.91 -3.75
N PHE A 205 7.57 14.02 -4.65
CA PHE A 205 6.72 13.24 -5.55
C PHE A 205 6.73 11.75 -5.18
N ILE A 206 5.56 11.11 -5.15
CA ILE A 206 5.40 9.71 -4.72
C ILE A 206 5.97 8.73 -5.78
N THR A 207 5.94 9.13 -7.05
CA THR A 207 6.55 8.39 -8.17
C THR A 207 7.25 9.35 -9.16
N PRO A 208 8.19 8.86 -9.98
CA PRO A 208 8.69 9.59 -11.15
C PRO A 208 7.58 10.12 -12.06
N TYR A 209 6.50 9.35 -12.24
CA TYR A 209 5.36 9.70 -13.07
C TYR A 209 4.59 10.91 -12.53
N SER A 210 4.50 11.04 -11.20
CA SER A 210 3.88 12.20 -10.55
C SER A 210 4.52 13.53 -10.97
N ARG A 211 5.79 13.55 -11.39
CA ARG A 211 6.46 14.77 -11.87
C ARG A 211 5.96 15.26 -13.22
N LYS A 212 5.28 14.41 -14.00
CA LYS A 212 4.85 14.71 -15.36
C LYS A 212 3.94 15.94 -15.42
N SER A 213 2.99 16.05 -14.51
CA SER A 213 2.10 17.21 -14.39
C SER A 213 1.37 17.24 -13.04
N ILE A 214 0.74 18.37 -12.72
CA ILE A 214 -0.09 18.54 -11.52
C ILE A 214 -1.21 17.49 -11.44
N GLY A 215 -1.85 17.16 -12.57
CA GLY A 215 -2.93 16.17 -12.60
C GLY A 215 -2.44 14.76 -12.24
N GLU A 216 -1.29 14.36 -12.77
CA GLU A 216 -0.69 13.04 -12.48
C GLU A 216 -0.24 12.96 -11.03
N ASP A 217 0.37 14.03 -10.51
CA ASP A 217 0.77 14.13 -9.11
C ASP A 217 -0.43 13.98 -8.16
N PHE A 218 -1.53 14.67 -8.45
CA PHE A 218 -2.74 14.57 -7.64
C PHE A 218 -3.36 13.17 -7.69
N ALA A 219 -3.46 12.58 -8.88
CA ALA A 219 -3.97 11.23 -9.09
C ALA A 219 -3.10 10.17 -8.40
N GLU A 220 -1.78 10.32 -8.46
CA GLU A 220 -0.83 9.44 -7.78
C GLU A 220 -0.94 9.56 -6.25
N VAL A 221 -1.04 10.77 -5.69
CA VAL A 221 -1.23 10.94 -4.24
C VAL A 221 -2.52 10.28 -3.78
N LEU A 222 -3.67 10.56 -4.41
CA LEU A 222 -4.94 9.97 -3.98
C LEU A 222 -4.96 8.45 -4.14
N SER A 223 -4.51 7.93 -5.29
CA SER A 223 -4.49 6.48 -5.53
C SER A 223 -3.53 5.75 -4.60
N HIS A 224 -2.34 6.28 -4.30
CA HIS A 224 -1.42 5.68 -3.33
C HIS A 224 -1.97 5.74 -1.90
N LEU A 225 -2.64 6.83 -1.51
CA LEU A 225 -3.31 6.90 -0.22
C LEU A 225 -4.33 5.76 -0.10
N ILE A 226 -5.20 5.56 -1.10
CA ILE A 226 -6.23 4.50 -1.09
C ILE A 226 -5.61 3.10 -1.08
N VAL A 227 -4.72 2.84 -2.05
CA VAL A 227 -4.31 1.48 -2.39
C VAL A 227 -3.07 1.04 -1.61
N ALA A 228 -2.05 1.88 -1.48
CA ALA A 228 -0.88 1.55 -0.67
C ALA A 228 -1.16 1.72 0.83
N GLY A 229 -2.04 2.66 1.18
CA GLY A 229 -2.52 2.89 2.55
C GLY A 229 -1.72 3.93 3.33
N GLN A 230 -2.29 4.36 4.46
CA GLN A 230 -1.76 5.46 5.26
C GLN A 230 -0.33 5.21 5.77
N LEU A 231 -0.07 4.02 6.31
CA LEU A 231 1.25 3.69 6.86
C LEU A 231 2.33 3.79 5.79
N TYR A 232 2.09 3.26 4.59
CA TYR A 232 3.03 3.36 3.48
C TYR A 232 3.30 4.82 3.12
N TYR A 233 2.27 5.66 3.05
CA TYR A 233 2.43 7.05 2.64
C TYR A 233 3.19 7.87 3.68
N ASP A 234 2.88 7.71 4.97
CA ASP A 234 3.58 8.38 6.07
C ASP A 234 5.04 7.95 6.17
N ASP A 235 5.27 6.65 6.04
CA ASP A 235 6.60 6.05 5.97
C ASP A 235 7.40 6.59 4.80
N PHE A 236 6.80 6.59 3.61
CA PHE A 236 7.40 7.10 2.41
C PHE A 236 7.76 8.58 2.56
N ALA A 237 6.86 9.39 3.12
CA ALA A 237 7.10 10.80 3.40
C ALA A 237 8.29 10.98 4.36
N TYR A 238 8.34 10.21 5.45
CA TYR A 238 9.43 10.28 6.43
C TYR A 238 10.77 9.93 5.79
N ASP A 239 10.86 8.79 5.11
CA ASP A 239 12.10 8.37 4.47
C ASP A 239 12.47 9.24 3.24
N SER A 240 11.63 10.21 2.85
CA SER A 240 11.96 11.22 1.82
C SER A 240 12.87 12.34 2.34
N GLY A 241 13.09 12.41 3.65
CA GLY A 241 13.93 13.43 4.27
C GLY A 241 13.16 14.66 4.75
N LYS A 242 13.81 15.42 5.64
CA LYS A 242 13.20 16.54 6.38
C LYS A 242 12.60 17.63 5.48
N ASP A 243 13.20 17.87 4.32
CA ASP A 243 12.76 18.91 3.39
C ASP A 243 11.55 18.46 2.54
N ALA A 244 11.49 17.19 2.15
CA ALA A 244 10.40 16.64 1.34
C ALA A 244 9.18 16.24 2.18
N TYR A 245 9.39 15.81 3.43
CA TYR A 245 8.33 15.42 4.36
C TYR A 245 7.15 16.41 4.42
N PRO A 246 7.35 17.72 4.68
CA PRO A 246 6.24 18.67 4.75
C PRO A 246 5.47 18.79 3.42
N LYS A 247 6.14 18.62 2.26
CA LYS A 247 5.47 18.61 0.95
C LYS A 247 4.47 17.47 0.84
N PHE A 248 4.86 16.26 1.23
CA PHE A 248 3.97 15.09 1.24
C PHE A 248 2.76 15.28 2.17
N LYS A 249 2.99 15.80 3.38
CA LYS A 249 1.90 16.06 4.35
C LYS A 249 0.95 17.15 3.85
N GLN A 250 1.46 18.19 3.20
CA GLN A 250 0.61 19.23 2.61
C GLN A 250 -0.20 18.70 1.42
N LYS A 251 0.41 17.89 0.53
CA LYS A 251 -0.30 17.23 -0.59
C LYS A 251 -1.44 16.34 -0.07
N GLU A 252 -1.16 15.52 0.92
CA GLU A 252 -2.17 14.65 1.55
C GLU A 252 -3.32 15.48 2.13
N ALA A 253 -3.03 16.53 2.90
CA ALA A 253 -4.06 17.38 3.49
C ALA A 253 -4.98 17.97 2.42
N ILE A 254 -4.42 18.52 1.34
CA ILE A 254 -5.20 19.09 0.24
C ILE A 254 -6.04 18.02 -0.47
N VAL A 255 -5.49 16.82 -0.70
CA VAL A 255 -6.23 15.72 -1.35
C VAL A 255 -7.42 15.27 -0.48
N ARG A 256 -7.21 15.14 0.83
CA ARG A 256 -8.26 14.79 1.79
C ARG A 256 -9.36 15.85 1.83
N ASP A 257 -8.97 17.12 1.94
CA ASP A 257 -9.90 18.25 1.94
C ASP A 257 -10.67 18.33 0.63
N TYR A 258 -10.01 18.13 -0.51
CA TYR A 258 -10.65 18.10 -1.81
C TYR A 258 -11.73 17.02 -1.90
N MET A 259 -11.42 15.79 -1.48
CA MET A 259 -12.38 14.67 -1.50
C MET A 259 -13.56 14.91 -0.55
N MET A 260 -13.29 15.46 0.64
CA MET A 260 -14.32 15.77 1.60
C MET A 260 -15.23 16.91 1.11
N GLN A 261 -14.66 18.04 0.69
CA GLN A 261 -15.44 19.24 0.35
C GLN A 261 -16.23 19.09 -0.96
N ASN A 262 -15.68 18.39 -1.96
CA ASN A 262 -16.30 18.30 -3.27
C ASN A 262 -17.21 17.07 -3.44
N PHE A 263 -16.94 16.01 -2.68
CA PHE A 263 -17.59 14.71 -2.87
C PHE A 263 -18.15 14.09 -1.59
N ASN A 264 -17.95 14.73 -0.44
CA ASN A 264 -18.34 14.20 0.87
C ASN A 264 -17.78 12.79 1.13
N ILE A 265 -16.54 12.56 0.69
CA ILE A 265 -15.82 11.30 0.89
C ILE A 265 -14.68 11.53 1.87
N ASP A 266 -14.74 10.82 3.00
CA ASP A 266 -13.60 10.66 3.90
C ASP A 266 -12.62 9.62 3.31
N VAL A 267 -11.44 10.09 2.93
CA VAL A 267 -10.37 9.23 2.39
C VAL A 267 -9.93 8.17 3.41
N THR A 268 -10.00 8.44 4.71
CA THR A 268 -9.70 7.45 5.75
C THR A 268 -10.69 6.29 5.70
N GLN A 269 -11.99 6.60 5.64
CA GLN A 269 -13.03 5.57 5.49
C GLN A 269 -12.89 4.78 4.19
N LEU A 270 -12.51 5.47 3.11
CA LEU A 270 -12.23 4.84 1.82
C LEU A 270 -11.04 3.87 1.89
N GLN A 271 -9.94 4.28 2.53
CA GLN A 271 -8.77 3.44 2.79
C GLN A 271 -9.18 2.18 3.58
N ILE A 272 -9.91 2.35 4.67
CA ILE A 272 -10.38 1.26 5.53
C ILE A 272 -11.17 0.23 4.72
N GLU A 273 -12.16 0.69 3.97
CA GLU A 273 -13.03 -0.21 3.23
C GLU A 273 -12.27 -0.93 2.11
N PHE A 274 -11.38 -0.23 1.42
CA PHE A 274 -10.49 -0.85 0.43
C PHE A 274 -9.64 -1.95 1.05
N GLN A 275 -8.99 -1.67 2.19
CA GLN A 275 -8.15 -2.63 2.89
C GLN A 275 -8.93 -3.85 3.38
N ARG A 276 -10.16 -3.63 3.88
CA ARG A 276 -11.07 -4.71 4.28
C ARG A 276 -11.37 -5.64 3.10
N VAL A 277 -11.74 -5.09 1.95
CA VAL A 277 -11.98 -5.87 0.72
C VAL A 277 -10.72 -6.64 0.32
N MET A 278 -9.56 -5.98 0.31
CA MET A 278 -8.29 -6.62 -0.04
C MET A 278 -7.91 -7.76 0.91
N ALA A 279 -8.12 -7.61 2.21
CA ALA A 279 -7.83 -8.65 3.20
C ALA A 279 -8.84 -9.80 3.13
N GLU A 280 -10.15 -9.50 3.10
CA GLU A 280 -11.19 -10.51 3.20
C GLU A 280 -11.39 -11.29 1.89
N LYS A 281 -11.45 -10.58 0.76
CA LYS A 281 -11.75 -11.19 -0.55
C LYS A 281 -10.49 -11.67 -1.27
N TYR A 282 -9.42 -10.88 -1.24
CA TYR A 282 -8.18 -11.18 -1.99
C TYR A 282 -7.04 -11.70 -1.10
N LYS A 283 -7.28 -11.92 0.19
CA LYS A 283 -6.30 -12.47 1.14
C LYS A 283 -4.98 -11.70 1.19
N SER A 284 -5.04 -10.39 0.93
CA SER A 284 -3.88 -9.51 1.01
C SER A 284 -3.44 -9.34 2.47
N SER A 285 -2.15 -9.55 2.74
CA SER A 285 -1.52 -9.26 4.03
C SER A 285 -0.88 -7.87 4.10
N ARG A 286 -0.99 -7.08 3.01
CA ARG A 286 -0.29 -5.79 2.85
C ARG A 286 -0.54 -4.81 3.99
N TYR A 287 -1.74 -4.83 4.57
CA TYR A 287 -2.19 -3.86 5.58
C TYR A 287 -2.11 -4.41 7.02
N SER A 288 -1.62 -5.63 7.20
CA SER A 288 -1.52 -6.24 8.53
C SER A 288 -0.45 -5.56 9.40
N ALA A 289 -0.63 -5.61 10.72
CA ALA A 289 0.35 -5.11 11.68
C ALA A 289 1.70 -5.85 11.55
N THR A 290 1.67 -7.16 11.24
CA THR A 290 2.86 -7.94 10.88
C THR A 290 3.64 -7.31 9.73
N THR A 291 2.96 -6.93 8.64
CA THR A 291 3.61 -6.28 7.49
C THR A 291 4.16 -4.91 7.89
N ALA A 292 3.42 -4.13 8.68
CA ALA A 292 3.87 -2.84 9.18
C ALA A 292 5.15 -2.94 10.02
N LEU A 293 5.25 -3.92 10.93
CA LEU A 293 6.47 -4.17 11.70
C LEU A 293 7.62 -4.66 10.81
N SER A 294 7.33 -5.56 9.86
CA SER A 294 8.36 -6.12 8.96
C SER A 294 8.99 -5.05 8.06
N ASN A 295 8.26 -3.99 7.74
CA ASN A 295 8.69 -2.91 6.86
C ASN A 295 9.04 -1.61 7.60
N ASP A 296 9.14 -1.63 8.93
CA ASP A 296 9.54 -0.47 9.75
C ASP A 296 8.59 0.75 9.65
N TYR A 297 7.29 0.52 9.46
CA TYR A 297 6.30 1.60 9.29
C TYR A 297 5.93 2.32 10.59
N VAL A 298 6.30 1.76 11.74
CA VAL A 298 5.91 2.26 13.06
C VAL A 298 7.12 2.85 13.76
N GLY A 299 7.00 4.09 14.28
CA GLY A 299 8.10 4.72 15.00
C GLY A 299 8.20 4.25 16.45
N SER A 300 7.09 4.23 17.18
CA SER A 300 7.06 3.68 18.54
C SER A 300 5.67 3.26 18.98
N LEU A 301 5.63 2.48 20.06
CA LEU A 301 4.43 2.27 20.86
C LEU A 301 4.58 3.06 22.17
N ASP A 302 3.61 3.93 22.45
CA ASP A 302 3.40 4.42 23.81
C ASP A 302 2.83 3.27 24.64
N TRP A 303 3.56 2.91 25.68
CA TRP A 303 3.25 1.85 26.62
C TRP A 303 2.93 2.39 28.02
N ASP A 304 2.84 3.71 28.17
CA ASP A 304 2.31 4.31 29.39
C ASP A 304 0.78 4.19 29.44
N ILE A 305 0.31 3.06 29.95
CA ILE A 305 -1.12 2.73 30.05
C ILE A 305 -1.89 3.61 31.05
N ARG A 306 -1.22 4.55 31.73
CA ARG A 306 -1.86 5.55 32.59
C ARG A 306 -2.39 6.74 31.78
N ASN A 307 -1.90 6.93 30.55
CA ASN A 307 -2.39 7.95 29.64
C ASN A 307 -3.85 7.70 29.28
N THR A 308 -4.56 8.75 28.83
CA THR A 308 -5.99 8.71 28.49
C THR A 308 -6.36 7.51 27.63
N TRP A 309 -5.55 7.19 26.62
CA TRP A 309 -5.81 6.05 25.74
C TRP A 309 -5.81 4.72 26.50
N GLY A 310 -4.90 4.53 27.47
CA GLY A 310 -4.80 3.30 28.23
C GLY A 310 -5.97 3.13 29.20
N LEU A 311 -6.50 4.25 29.72
CA LEU A 311 -7.68 4.27 30.59
C LEU A 311 -8.99 3.99 29.83
N GLU A 312 -9.07 4.40 28.56
CA GLU A 312 -10.22 4.20 27.68
C GLU A 312 -10.27 2.81 27.03
N ASN A 313 -9.19 2.02 27.16
CA ASN A 313 -9.07 0.71 26.53
C ASN A 313 -8.94 -0.41 27.56
N THR A 314 -9.46 -1.58 27.21
CA THR A 314 -9.28 -2.79 28.04
C THR A 314 -7.85 -3.30 27.91
N ILE A 315 -7.05 -3.11 28.97
CA ILE A 315 -5.68 -3.61 29.06
C ILE A 315 -5.65 -5.02 29.67
N SER A 316 -4.87 -5.94 29.08
CA SER A 316 -4.78 -7.31 29.59
C SER A 316 -4.19 -7.35 31.01
N SER A 317 -4.62 -8.33 31.81
CA SER A 317 -4.09 -8.51 33.17
C SER A 317 -2.57 -8.71 33.17
N LYS A 318 -2.05 -9.42 32.15
CA LYS A 318 -0.61 -9.65 31.98
C LYS A 318 0.14 -8.36 31.72
N GLN A 319 -0.29 -7.56 30.74
CA GLN A 319 0.30 -6.26 30.45
C GLN A 319 0.26 -5.36 31.68
N ARG A 320 -0.89 -5.26 32.36
CA ARG A 320 -1.03 -4.45 33.56
C ARG A 320 -0.05 -4.86 34.65
N SER A 321 0.07 -6.15 34.94
CA SER A 321 0.97 -6.66 35.97
C SER A 321 2.46 -6.33 35.70
N LEU A 322 2.88 -6.40 34.43
CA LEU A 322 4.27 -6.13 34.04
C LEU A 322 4.58 -4.65 33.90
N PHE A 323 3.61 -3.85 33.45
CA PHE A 323 3.80 -2.43 33.17
C PHE A 323 3.67 -1.59 34.44
N MET A 324 2.70 -1.89 35.32
CA MET A 324 2.49 -1.11 36.54
C MET A 324 3.64 -1.22 37.53
N ALA A 325 4.38 -2.32 37.53
CA ALA A 325 5.62 -2.45 38.30
C ALA A 325 6.68 -1.39 37.94
N ILE A 326 6.63 -0.84 36.73
CA ILE A 326 7.50 0.25 36.25
C ILE A 326 6.77 1.59 36.35
N LEU A 327 5.47 1.62 36.03
CA LEU A 327 4.71 2.86 35.90
C LEU A 327 4.25 3.46 37.25
N ASP A 328 4.04 2.65 38.29
CA ASP A 328 3.68 3.19 39.61
C ASP A 328 4.88 3.92 40.24
N GLU A 329 6.04 3.28 40.19
CA GLU A 329 7.29 3.80 40.74
C GLU A 329 8.46 3.07 40.07
N LEU A 330 9.56 3.77 39.80
CA LEU A 330 10.80 3.15 39.31
C LEU A 330 11.90 3.40 40.33
N GLY A 331 12.14 2.41 41.18
CA GLY A 331 13.02 2.46 42.36
C GLY A 331 13.07 3.80 43.11
N GLY A 332 11.92 4.27 43.59
CA GLY A 332 11.82 5.52 44.35
C GLY A 332 11.30 6.71 43.56
N TRP A 333 11.36 6.66 42.23
CA TRP A 333 11.14 7.82 41.38
C TRP A 333 9.83 7.73 40.60
N THR A 334 9.26 8.89 40.28
CA THR A 334 8.06 8.97 39.45
C THR A 334 8.41 8.66 37.99
N THR A 335 7.80 7.61 37.45
CA THR A 335 7.88 7.31 36.01
C THR A 335 7.05 8.32 35.23
N LYS A 336 7.69 8.97 34.25
CA LYS A 336 7.15 10.04 33.41
C LYS A 336 6.66 9.54 32.05
N SER A 337 7.28 8.48 31.53
CA SER A 337 6.90 7.88 30.25
C SER A 337 7.46 6.47 30.12
N MET A 338 6.81 5.66 29.29
CA MET A 338 7.31 4.35 28.87
C MET A 338 7.00 4.16 27.39
N THR A 339 8.04 4.12 26.56
CA THR A 339 7.91 4.06 25.10
C THR A 339 8.76 2.93 24.54
N PHE A 340 8.16 2.08 23.73
CA PHE A 340 8.87 1.05 22.96
C PHE A 340 9.12 1.57 21.54
N GLN A 341 10.33 2.06 21.30
CA GLN A 341 10.71 2.70 20.05
C GLN A 341 11.27 1.67 19.07
N PHE A 342 10.70 1.57 17.87
CA PHE A 342 11.32 0.81 16.79
C PHE A 342 12.41 1.66 16.15
N VAL A 343 13.62 1.11 16.12
CA VAL A 343 14.81 1.75 15.54
C VAL A 343 15.01 1.25 14.10
N SER A 344 14.61 0.01 13.84
CA SER A 344 14.49 -0.58 12.52
C SER A 344 13.54 -1.78 12.59
N ALA A 345 13.27 -2.43 11.45
CA ALA A 345 12.53 -3.69 11.38
C ALA A 345 13.12 -4.83 12.26
N THR A 346 14.38 -4.72 12.70
CA THR A 346 15.07 -5.74 13.51
C THR A 346 15.53 -5.25 14.87
N LYS A 347 15.31 -3.97 15.21
CA LYS A 347 15.81 -3.35 16.44
C LYS A 347 14.76 -2.45 17.08
N ALA A 348 14.67 -2.51 18.39
CA ALA A 348 13.89 -1.57 19.18
C ALA A 348 14.60 -1.19 20.46
N THR A 349 14.20 -0.08 21.06
CA THR A 349 14.70 0.39 22.36
C THR A 349 13.50 0.71 23.24
N LEU A 350 13.43 0.07 24.41
CA LEU A 350 12.53 0.48 25.48
C LEU A 350 13.14 1.67 26.20
N ASN A 351 12.45 2.80 26.17
CA ASN A 351 12.84 4.03 26.88
C ASN A 351 11.85 4.30 28.00
N ILE A 352 12.36 4.41 29.23
CA ILE A 352 11.57 4.73 30.43
C ILE A 352 12.08 6.05 30.99
N GLY A 353 11.27 7.10 30.90
CA GLY A 353 11.57 8.39 31.52
C GLY A 353 11.17 8.35 32.99
N PHE A 354 12.03 8.81 33.90
CA PHE A 354 11.74 8.85 35.34
C PHE A 354 12.43 10.05 36.00
N GLY A 355 11.91 10.50 37.13
CA GLY A 355 12.51 11.62 37.88
C GLY A 355 11.50 12.36 38.73
N ASP A 356 11.84 13.58 39.13
CA ASP A 356 10.99 14.47 39.92
C ASP A 356 10.43 15.62 39.04
N ASN A 357 10.14 16.77 39.63
CA ASN A 357 9.66 17.95 38.91
C ASN A 357 10.81 18.81 38.35
N SER A 358 12.05 18.55 38.74
CA SER A 358 13.23 19.34 38.41
C SER A 358 14.15 18.62 37.43
N VAL A 359 14.26 17.30 37.52
CA VAL A 359 15.14 16.50 36.67
C VAL A 359 14.41 15.27 36.15
N THR A 360 14.63 14.97 34.86
CA THR A 360 14.18 13.72 34.23
C THR A 360 15.39 12.99 33.67
N TYR A 361 15.50 11.72 34.04
CA TYR A 361 16.45 10.76 33.52
C TYR A 361 15.72 9.76 32.61
N THR A 362 16.49 9.04 31.80
CA THR A 362 15.98 7.95 30.97
C THR A 362 16.72 6.68 31.30
N ALA A 363 16.00 5.56 31.46
CA ALA A 363 16.55 4.21 31.43
C ALA A 363 16.24 3.58 30.06
N SER A 364 17.26 3.01 29.40
CA SER A 364 17.10 2.43 28.05
C SER A 364 17.56 0.99 27.98
N TYR A 365 16.86 0.19 27.19
CA TYR A 365 17.20 -1.21 26.88
C TYR A 365 16.96 -1.52 25.41
N ASP A 366 17.99 -2.01 24.73
CA ASP A 366 17.91 -2.41 23.32
C ASP A 366 17.41 -3.84 23.18
N PHE A 367 16.62 -4.08 22.14
CA PHE A 367 15.99 -5.36 21.80
C PHE A 367 16.27 -5.74 20.34
N ASP A 368 16.57 -7.01 20.15
CA ASP A 368 16.55 -7.68 18.86
C ASP A 368 15.12 -8.12 18.54
N ILE A 369 14.66 -7.81 17.34
CA ILE A 369 13.38 -8.28 16.78
C ILE A 369 13.70 -9.26 15.67
N VAL A 370 13.26 -10.50 15.82
CA VAL A 370 13.42 -11.55 14.82
C VAL A 370 12.04 -12.04 14.39
N LYS A 371 11.75 -11.91 13.10
CA LYS A 371 10.55 -12.48 12.50
C LYS A 371 10.75 -13.98 12.25
N ASN A 372 9.87 -14.80 12.81
CA ASN A 372 9.81 -16.24 12.61
C ASN A 372 9.14 -16.59 11.27
N THR A 373 9.31 -17.84 10.82
CA THR A 373 8.70 -18.35 9.59
C THR A 373 7.17 -18.36 9.61
N ASP A 374 6.57 -18.43 10.80
CA ASP A 374 5.13 -18.37 11.03
C ASP A 374 4.57 -16.94 11.11
N ASN A 375 5.37 -15.92 10.76
CA ASN A 375 5.07 -14.49 10.85
C ASN A 375 4.88 -13.95 12.27
N THR A 376 5.31 -14.68 13.31
CA THR A 376 5.41 -14.15 14.67
C THR A 376 6.76 -13.48 14.90
N PHE A 377 6.88 -12.70 15.98
CA PHE A 377 8.07 -11.92 16.29
C PHE A 377 8.65 -12.36 17.63
N LYS A 378 9.93 -12.72 17.64
CA LYS A 378 10.73 -12.86 18.86
C LYS A 378 11.33 -11.50 19.20
N ILE A 379 11.07 -11.01 20.41
CA ILE A 379 11.60 -9.74 20.92
C ILE A 379 12.45 -10.06 22.14
N ALA A 380 13.77 -9.94 22.04
CA ALA A 380 14.68 -10.30 23.13
C ALA A 380 15.67 -9.16 23.39
N LYS A 381 16.07 -8.97 24.66
CA LYS A 381 17.09 -7.98 24.99
C LYS A 381 18.36 -8.26 24.16
N SER A 382 18.85 -7.24 23.46
CA SER A 382 20.05 -7.36 22.63
C SER A 382 21.26 -7.73 23.49
N ALA A 383 22.12 -8.61 22.99
CA ALA A 383 23.38 -8.96 23.66
C ALA A 383 24.29 -7.73 23.81
N THR A 384 24.31 -6.87 22.79
CA THR A 384 25.00 -5.58 22.81
C THR A 384 23.98 -4.47 23.11
N GLN A 385 24.24 -3.68 24.14
CA GLN A 385 23.47 -2.51 24.51
C GLN A 385 24.24 -1.24 24.15
N GLY A 386 23.55 -0.11 23.97
CA GLY A 386 24.18 1.20 23.88
C GLY A 386 24.97 1.56 25.16
N THR A 387 25.79 2.61 25.05
CA THR A 387 26.77 3.01 26.09
C THR A 387 26.50 4.38 26.70
N GLY A 388 25.45 5.07 26.28
CA GLY A 388 25.06 6.37 26.82
C GLY A 388 24.61 6.30 28.30
N ASN A 389 24.56 7.47 28.97
CA ASN A 389 24.13 7.59 30.37
C ASN A 389 22.77 6.93 30.64
N ASN A 390 21.88 6.95 29.65
CA ASN A 390 20.57 6.31 29.72
C ASN A 390 20.64 4.78 29.89
N TYR A 391 21.62 4.13 29.27
CA TYR A 391 21.88 2.69 29.49
C TYR A 391 22.55 2.44 30.84
N GLY A 392 23.41 3.38 31.28
CA GLY A 392 23.95 3.38 32.64
C GLY A 392 22.84 3.43 33.70
N ASN A 393 21.86 4.32 33.53
CA ASN A 393 20.67 4.39 34.38
C ASN A 393 19.87 3.07 34.35
N GLY A 394 19.71 2.47 33.17
CA GLY A 394 19.05 1.17 33.00
C GLY A 394 19.75 0.02 33.74
N ASN A 395 21.04 0.12 34.02
CA ASN A 395 21.80 -0.91 34.73
C ASN A 395 21.84 -0.72 36.25
N ILE A 396 21.20 0.31 36.79
CA ILE A 396 21.11 0.50 38.24
C ILE A 396 20.23 -0.61 38.84
N ASP A 397 20.69 -1.26 39.91
CA ASP A 397 20.05 -2.45 40.49
C ASP A 397 18.54 -2.29 40.77
N TRP A 398 18.13 -1.13 41.29
CA TRP A 398 16.72 -0.87 41.58
C TRP A 398 15.89 -0.62 40.31
N VAL A 399 16.48 -0.04 39.26
CA VAL A 399 15.81 0.06 37.95
C VAL A 399 15.63 -1.34 37.38
N LEU A 400 16.69 -2.15 37.40
CA LEU A 400 16.66 -3.53 36.90
C LEU A 400 15.64 -4.39 37.64
N LYS A 401 15.51 -4.24 38.96
CA LYS A 401 14.53 -4.97 39.76
C LYS A 401 13.11 -4.82 39.19
N ASP A 402 12.73 -3.60 38.81
CA ASP A 402 11.38 -3.28 38.36
C ASP A 402 11.19 -3.56 36.86
N THR A 403 12.24 -3.39 36.04
CA THR A 403 12.15 -3.60 34.57
C THR A 403 12.39 -5.04 34.13
N LYS A 404 13.18 -5.82 34.88
CA LYS A 404 13.57 -7.19 34.50
C LYS A 404 12.38 -8.11 34.24
N PRO A 405 11.26 -8.10 35.01
CA PRO A 405 10.11 -8.94 34.72
C PRO A 405 9.53 -8.73 33.32
N LEU A 406 9.41 -7.47 32.87
CA LEU A 406 8.95 -7.14 31.52
C LEU A 406 9.96 -7.61 30.47
N ILE A 407 11.25 -7.29 30.67
CA ILE A 407 12.33 -7.63 29.75
C ILE A 407 12.43 -9.15 29.55
N ASP A 408 12.43 -9.92 30.64
CA ASP A 408 12.47 -11.37 30.63
C ASP A 408 11.25 -11.95 29.92
N TYR A 409 10.06 -11.40 30.18
CA TYR A 409 8.83 -11.88 29.59
C TYR A 409 8.81 -11.71 28.07
N LEU A 410 9.19 -10.53 27.56
CA LEU A 410 9.34 -10.29 26.11
C LEU A 410 10.27 -11.36 25.50
N GLY A 411 11.41 -11.61 26.15
CA GLY A 411 12.39 -12.61 25.73
C GLY A 411 11.97 -14.07 25.90
N SER A 412 10.86 -14.38 26.57
CA SER A 412 10.43 -15.75 26.91
C SER A 412 9.50 -16.40 25.88
N THR A 413 8.85 -15.58 25.05
CA THR A 413 7.83 -16.02 24.08
C THR A 413 8.04 -15.37 22.71
N SER A 414 7.09 -15.60 21.79
CA SER A 414 6.96 -14.87 20.53
C SER A 414 5.59 -14.22 20.47
N PHE A 415 5.45 -13.22 19.61
CA PHE A 415 4.24 -12.41 19.52
C PHE A 415 3.68 -12.41 18.10
N SER A 416 2.39 -12.63 17.93
CA SER A 416 1.71 -12.15 16.72
C SER A 416 1.44 -10.64 16.86
N ALA A 417 1.39 -9.94 15.74
CA ALA A 417 1.09 -8.51 15.72
C ALA A 417 -0.23 -8.28 15.00
N ASP A 418 -1.16 -7.60 15.69
CA ASP A 418 -2.49 -7.28 15.18
C ASP A 418 -2.81 -5.80 15.41
N TRP A 419 -3.63 -5.23 14.53
CA TRP A 419 -4.27 -3.95 14.80
C TRP A 419 -5.46 -4.17 15.75
N LYS A 420 -5.70 -3.23 16.66
CA LYS A 420 -6.97 -3.21 17.41
C LYS A 420 -8.12 -3.19 16.39
N GLN A 421 -9.09 -4.07 16.58
CA GLN A 421 -10.31 -4.05 15.79
C GLN A 421 -11.15 -2.84 16.22
N VAL A 422 -11.60 -2.05 15.25
CA VAL A 422 -12.34 -0.81 15.49
C VAL A 422 -13.61 -0.85 14.63
N ASP A 423 -14.76 -0.53 15.23
CA ASP A 423 -15.93 -0.18 14.46
C ASP A 423 -15.80 1.27 13.98
N LEU A 424 -15.37 1.39 12.73
CA LEU A 424 -15.01 2.67 12.12
C LEU A 424 -16.24 3.45 11.68
N SER A 425 -17.45 2.85 11.73
CA SER A 425 -18.71 3.58 11.60
C SER A 425 -19.04 4.41 12.85
N VAL A 426 -18.40 4.06 13.98
CA VAL A 426 -18.58 4.74 15.26
C VAL A 426 -17.36 5.62 15.60
N ASN A 427 -16.14 5.10 15.45
CA ASN A 427 -14.91 5.81 15.83
C ASN A 427 -13.81 5.74 14.74
N PRO A 428 -13.93 6.52 13.65
CA PRO A 428 -12.94 6.58 12.57
C PRO A 428 -11.52 6.92 13.06
N SER A 429 -11.44 7.71 14.14
CA SER A 429 -10.19 8.22 14.72
C SER A 429 -9.29 7.14 15.28
N ASP A 430 -9.84 5.96 15.60
CA ASP A 430 -9.10 4.82 16.16
C ASP A 430 -8.38 3.98 15.08
N TYR A 431 -8.57 4.29 13.80
CA TYR A 431 -7.91 3.61 12.69
C TYR A 431 -6.38 3.67 12.83
N LEU A 432 -5.74 2.49 12.84
CA LEU A 432 -4.29 2.30 13.01
C LEU A 432 -3.69 2.94 14.27
N GLN A 433 -4.51 3.35 15.23
CA GLN A 433 -4.03 4.01 16.45
C GLN A 433 -3.39 3.05 17.44
N PHE A 434 -3.76 1.76 17.40
CA PHE A 434 -3.36 0.81 18.42
C PHE A 434 -2.87 -0.50 17.80
N MET A 435 -1.65 -0.86 18.14
CA MET A 435 -1.08 -2.16 17.82
C MET A 435 -1.13 -3.05 19.05
N ILE A 436 -1.41 -4.33 18.83
CA ILE A 436 -1.48 -5.36 19.85
C ILE A 436 -0.43 -6.42 19.52
N LEU A 437 0.51 -6.63 20.43
CA LEU A 437 1.41 -7.78 20.41
C LEU A 437 0.79 -8.88 21.29
N LYS A 438 0.46 -10.03 20.70
CA LYS A 438 -0.23 -11.12 21.39
C LYS A 438 0.71 -12.30 21.58
N ASP A 439 0.87 -12.74 22.83
CA ASP A 439 1.69 -13.90 23.16
C ASP A 439 1.15 -15.16 22.44
N THR A 440 2.03 -15.86 21.73
CA THR A 440 1.68 -17.07 20.98
C THR A 440 1.38 -18.28 21.88
N LYS A 441 1.80 -18.25 23.15
CA LYS A 441 1.57 -19.31 24.15
C LYS A 441 0.38 -19.04 25.08
N ASP A 442 0.03 -17.76 25.27
CA ASP A 442 -1.13 -17.34 26.07
C ASP A 442 -1.94 -16.27 25.31
N PRO A 443 -3.02 -16.66 24.62
CA PRO A 443 -3.84 -15.72 23.86
C PRO A 443 -4.48 -14.59 24.68
N ASN A 444 -4.55 -14.72 26.02
CA ASN A 444 -5.08 -13.67 26.90
C ASN A 444 -4.00 -12.65 27.30
N ALA A 445 -2.73 -12.95 27.05
CA ALA A 445 -1.62 -12.04 27.28
C ALA A 445 -1.37 -11.19 26.03
N THR A 446 -1.95 -9.99 26.03
CA THR A 446 -1.80 -9.01 24.94
C THR A 446 -1.18 -7.72 25.43
N PHE A 447 -0.28 -7.15 24.63
CA PHE A 447 0.46 -5.94 24.90
C PHE A 447 -0.01 -4.91 23.89
N MET A 448 -0.96 -4.08 24.28
CA MET A 448 -1.47 -2.99 23.47
C MET A 448 -0.63 -1.75 23.67
N GLY A 449 -0.29 -1.05 22.60
CA GLY A 449 0.34 0.26 22.68
C GLY A 449 -0.26 1.22 21.67
N LYS A 450 -0.30 2.51 22.04
CA LYS A 450 -0.69 3.56 21.09
C LYS A 450 0.45 3.81 20.12
N VAL A 451 0.14 3.76 18.84
CA VAL A 451 1.08 3.85 17.73
C VAL A 451 1.47 5.31 17.54
N ASN A 452 2.78 5.56 17.54
CA ASN A 452 3.34 6.81 17.06
C ASN A 452 4.09 6.51 15.75
N LEU A 453 3.70 7.20 14.68
CA LEU A 453 4.37 7.09 13.39
C LEU A 453 5.70 7.85 13.39
N ARG A 454 6.58 7.47 12.46
CA ARG A 454 7.84 8.19 12.21
C ARG A 454 7.52 9.61 11.69
N LYS A 455 8.20 10.63 12.23
CA LYS A 455 8.02 12.04 11.86
C LYS A 455 9.29 12.85 12.13
N TYR A 456 9.45 13.97 11.43
CA TYR A 456 10.55 14.93 11.62
C TYR A 456 10.21 16.09 12.55
#